data_AF-A0A2W5ZDG3-F1
#
_entry.id   AF-A0A2W5ZDG3-F1
#
_cell.length_a   1.000
_cell.length_b   1.000
_cell.length_c   1.000
_cell.angle_alpha   90.00
_cell.angle_beta   90.00
_cell.angle_gamma   90.00
#
_symmetry.space_group_name_H-M   'P 1'
#
loop_
_entity.id
_entity.type
_entity.pdbx_description
1 polymer ?
#
loop_
_entity_poly.entity_id
_entity_poly.type
_entity_poly.pdbx_seq_one_letter_code
_entity_poly.pdbx_strand_id
1 'polypeptide(L)'
;MSIGELTGIYMRAPGLVEFKRELARARATQQRLTMASVQVAGARDEDDHVRDVAAVLCGQLRPYDVIVRHGVEFHCATPGMTVDEAWERMNNVQTALKASPSTAAVKVGVASLDDEDSVDTLMRRADQARESAR
;
A
#
# COMPACT_ATOMS: atom_id res chain seq x y z
N MET A 1 -10.16 -9.35 -18.93
CA MET A 1 -9.09 -8.36 -19.18
C MET A 1 -9.34 -7.20 -18.25
N SER A 2 -8.41 -6.83 -17.36
CA SER A 2 -8.32 -5.44 -16.89
C SER A 2 -7.02 -5.25 -16.09
N ILE A 3 -5.92 -5.10 -16.81
CA ILE A 3 -4.78 -4.32 -16.32
C ILE A 3 -5.32 -2.90 -16.25
N GLY A 4 -5.39 -2.31 -15.05
CA GLY A 4 -5.74 -0.90 -14.91
C GLY A 4 -4.73 -0.06 -15.70
N GLU A 5 -5.18 1.03 -16.30
CA GLU A 5 -4.36 1.96 -17.10
C GLU A 5 -3.20 2.62 -16.30
N LEU A 6 -3.08 2.29 -15.02
CA LEU A 6 -1.93 2.59 -14.16
C LEU A 6 -1.10 1.31 -13.99
N THR A 7 -0.09 1.14 -14.83
CA THR A 7 0.83 0.00 -14.81
C THR A 7 1.46 -0.16 -13.42
N GLY A 8 1.31 -1.34 -12.80
CA GLY A 8 1.90 -1.65 -11.48
C GLY A 8 0.91 -1.71 -10.32
N ILE A 9 -0.36 -1.35 -10.53
CA ILE A 9 -1.41 -1.47 -9.52
C ILE A 9 -2.34 -2.61 -9.84
N TYR A 10 -2.44 -3.57 -8.92
CA TYR A 10 -3.42 -4.64 -9.03
C TYR A 10 -4.78 -4.17 -8.51
N MET A 11 -5.85 -4.56 -9.21
CA MET A 11 -7.18 -4.51 -8.62
C MET A 11 -7.34 -5.60 -7.56
N ARG A 12 -8.24 -5.39 -6.61
CA ARG A 12 -8.43 -6.22 -5.39
C ARG A 12 -8.20 -7.72 -5.59
N ALA A 13 -8.96 -8.38 -6.46
CA ALA A 13 -8.93 -9.83 -6.59
C ALA A 13 -7.57 -10.38 -7.12
N PRO A 14 -7.01 -9.88 -8.24
CA PRO A 14 -5.63 -10.21 -8.63
C PRO A 14 -4.58 -9.83 -7.57
N GLY A 15 -4.75 -8.70 -6.91
CA GLY A 15 -3.79 -8.19 -5.92
C GLY A 15 -3.65 -9.08 -4.69
N LEU A 16 -4.75 -9.70 -4.23
CA LEU A 16 -4.71 -10.66 -3.14
C LEU A 16 -3.89 -11.91 -3.47
N VAL A 17 -3.84 -12.33 -4.75
CA VAL A 17 -2.98 -13.44 -5.18
C VAL A 17 -1.51 -13.05 -5.05
N GLU A 18 -1.16 -11.83 -5.45
CA GLU A 18 0.21 -11.32 -5.33
C GLU A 18 0.63 -11.12 -3.87
N PHE A 19 -0.26 -10.62 -3.00
CA PHE A 19 0.03 -10.59 -1.56
C PHE A 19 0.24 -11.98 -0.97
N LYS A 20 -0.54 -12.98 -1.39
CA LYS A 20 -0.33 -14.37 -0.92
C LYS A 20 1.03 -14.92 -1.38
N ARG A 21 1.42 -14.63 -2.62
CA ARG A 21 2.74 -15.00 -3.15
C ARG A 21 3.85 -14.31 -2.37
N GLU A 22 3.70 -13.03 -2.08
CA GLU A 22 4.67 -12.23 -1.34
C GLU A 22 4.85 -12.74 0.09
N LEU A 23 3.74 -12.98 0.79
CA LEU A 23 3.76 -13.51 2.14
C LEU A 23 4.40 -14.90 2.19
N ALA A 24 4.07 -15.79 1.23
CA ALA A 24 4.71 -17.10 1.12
C ALA A 24 6.22 -16.99 0.87
N ARG A 25 6.64 -16.07 0.00
CA ARG A 25 8.06 -15.81 -0.27
C ARG A 25 8.78 -15.33 0.98
N ALA A 26 8.25 -14.29 1.64
CA ALA A 26 8.84 -13.73 2.85
C ALA A 26 9.04 -14.78 3.94
N ARG A 27 8.06 -15.66 4.14
CA ARG A 27 8.18 -16.81 5.07
C ARG A 27 9.28 -17.79 4.64
N ALA A 28 9.27 -18.21 3.38
CA ALA A 28 10.23 -19.18 2.86
C ALA A 28 11.68 -18.67 2.95
N THR A 29 11.89 -17.37 2.82
CA THR A 29 13.23 -16.75 2.87
C THR A 29 13.54 -16.10 4.22
N GLN A 30 12.65 -16.23 5.22
CA GLN A 30 12.74 -15.53 6.50
C GLN A 30 13.00 -14.01 6.36
N GLN A 31 12.46 -13.42 5.29
CA GLN A 31 12.60 -12.00 5.00
C GLN A 31 11.50 -11.22 5.73
N ARG A 32 11.82 -10.02 6.21
CA ARG A 32 10.81 -9.10 6.73
C ARG A 32 9.80 -8.75 5.64
N LEU A 33 8.56 -8.52 6.04
CA LEU A 33 7.53 -8.00 5.15
C LEU A 33 6.67 -7.01 5.94
N THR A 34 6.40 -5.86 5.33
CA THR A 34 5.47 -4.87 5.88
C THR A 34 4.33 -4.62 4.91
N MET A 35 3.21 -4.17 5.45
CA MET A 35 1.98 -3.81 4.76
C MET A 35 1.61 -2.39 5.16
N ALA A 36 1.60 -1.47 4.20
CA ALA A 36 1.04 -0.15 4.38
C ALA A 36 -0.41 -0.11 3.86
N SER A 37 -1.32 0.44 4.65
CA SER A 37 -2.68 0.81 4.24
C SER A 37 -2.71 2.32 4.02
N VAL A 38 -3.20 2.76 2.86
CA VAL A 38 -3.22 4.16 2.43
C VAL A 38 -4.64 4.51 1.99
N GLN A 39 -5.30 5.40 2.71
CA GLN A 39 -6.66 5.87 2.41
C GLN A 39 -6.59 7.29 1.84
N VAL A 40 -7.17 7.52 0.66
CA VAL A 40 -7.29 8.87 0.10
C VAL A 40 -8.41 9.62 0.83
N ALA A 41 -8.10 10.80 1.38
CA ALA A 41 -9.03 11.59 2.17
C ALA A 41 -10.01 12.36 1.28
N GLY A 42 -11.29 12.32 1.63
CA GLY A 42 -12.34 13.10 0.95
C GLY A 42 -12.60 12.71 -0.51
N ALA A 43 -12.04 11.60 -0.99
CA ALA A 43 -12.16 11.16 -2.37
C ALA A 43 -13.31 10.17 -2.57
N ARG A 44 -13.82 10.14 -3.78
CA ARG A 44 -14.62 9.06 -4.37
C ARG A 44 -13.76 8.29 -5.38
N ASP A 45 -14.16 7.07 -5.70
CA ASP A 45 -13.34 6.12 -6.46
C ASP A 45 -12.89 6.65 -7.84
N GLU A 46 -13.72 7.45 -8.49
CA GLU A 46 -13.47 7.99 -9.84
C GLU A 46 -12.68 9.31 -9.82
N ASP A 47 -12.40 9.87 -8.64
CA ASP A 47 -11.75 11.17 -8.50
C ASP A 47 -10.27 11.12 -8.92
N ASP A 48 -9.80 12.22 -9.53
CA ASP A 48 -8.42 12.36 -9.97
C ASP A 48 -7.41 12.25 -8.82
N HIS A 49 -7.80 12.62 -7.59
CA HIS A 49 -6.98 12.40 -6.39
C HIS A 49 -6.56 10.93 -6.23
N VAL A 50 -7.44 9.97 -6.56
CA VAL A 50 -7.11 8.54 -6.46
C VAL A 50 -6.10 8.14 -7.55
N ARG A 51 -6.22 8.69 -8.75
CA ARG A 51 -5.25 8.49 -9.84
C ARG A 51 -3.89 9.09 -9.50
N ASP A 52 -3.86 10.27 -8.89
CA ASP A 52 -2.63 10.94 -8.49
C ASP A 52 -1.92 10.22 -7.36
N VAL A 53 -2.67 9.76 -6.35
CA VAL A 53 -2.11 8.94 -5.26
C VAL A 53 -1.51 7.65 -5.83
N ALA A 54 -2.22 6.99 -6.73
CA ALA A 54 -1.71 5.82 -7.44
C ALA A 54 -0.39 6.13 -8.19
N ALA A 55 -0.33 7.23 -8.94
CA ALA A 55 0.88 7.63 -9.67
C ALA A 55 2.06 7.92 -8.73
N VAL A 56 1.83 8.62 -7.62
CA VAL A 56 2.86 8.90 -6.62
C VAL A 56 3.33 7.62 -5.94
N LEU A 57 2.42 6.71 -5.57
CA LEU A 57 2.79 5.41 -5.00
C LEU A 57 3.68 4.61 -5.96
N CYS A 58 3.31 4.51 -7.24
CA CYS A 58 4.14 3.84 -8.24
C CYS A 58 5.51 4.49 -8.45
N GLY A 59 5.61 5.82 -8.31
CA GLY A 59 6.88 6.54 -8.46
C GLY A 59 7.79 6.46 -7.22
N GLN A 60 7.22 6.27 -6.03
CA GLN A 60 7.96 6.23 -4.76
C GLN A 60 8.29 4.80 -4.32
N LEU A 61 7.45 3.82 -4.64
CA LEU A 61 7.66 2.43 -4.28
C LEU A 61 8.55 1.70 -5.29
N ARG A 62 9.22 0.65 -4.83
CA ARG A 62 10.14 -0.12 -5.67
C ARG A 62 9.35 -1.03 -6.61
N PRO A 63 9.92 -1.42 -7.76
CA PRO A 63 9.24 -2.31 -8.71
C PRO A 63 8.79 -3.67 -8.15
N TYR A 64 9.42 -4.13 -7.05
CA TYR A 64 9.09 -5.39 -6.39
C TYR A 64 8.12 -5.24 -5.22
N ASP A 65 7.75 -4.01 -4.86
CA ASP A 65 6.68 -3.76 -3.89
C ASP A 65 5.33 -4.02 -4.58
N VAL A 66 4.40 -4.67 -3.88
CA VAL A 66 3.09 -5.02 -4.44
C VAL A 66 2.09 -3.95 -4.05
N ILE A 67 1.47 -3.28 -5.02
CA ILE A 67 0.44 -2.26 -4.78
C ILE A 67 -0.91 -2.81 -5.23
N VAL A 68 -1.89 -2.79 -4.33
CA VAL A 68 -3.26 -3.24 -4.58
C VAL A 68 -4.21 -2.11 -4.28
N ARG A 69 -5.10 -1.79 -5.22
CA ARG A 69 -6.16 -0.79 -5.05
C ARG A 69 -7.50 -1.45 -4.77
N HIS A 70 -8.24 -0.86 -3.83
CA HIS A 70 -9.60 -1.22 -3.49
C HIS A 70 -10.44 0.06 -3.30
N GLY A 71 -11.11 0.50 -4.36
CA GLY A 71 -11.82 1.77 -4.32
C GLY A 71 -10.85 2.94 -4.11
N VAL A 72 -11.07 3.68 -3.01
CA VAL A 72 -10.29 4.84 -2.56
C VAL A 72 -9.11 4.50 -1.63
N GLU A 73 -8.88 3.23 -1.35
CA GLU A 73 -7.77 2.75 -0.53
C GLU A 73 -6.76 1.92 -1.34
N PHE A 74 -5.53 1.92 -0.85
CA PHE A 74 -4.42 1.13 -1.38
C PHE A 74 -3.76 0.35 -0.26
N HIS A 75 -3.38 -0.88 -0.56
CA HIS A 75 -2.51 -1.69 0.28
C HIS A 75 -1.18 -1.89 -0.46
N CYS A 76 -0.07 -1.66 0.23
CA CYS A 76 1.27 -1.77 -0.33
C CYS A 76 2.08 -2.76 0.50
N ALA A 77 2.45 -3.90 -0.09
CA ALA A 77 3.36 -4.85 0.56
C ALA A 77 4.80 -4.52 0.17
N THR A 78 5.65 -4.34 1.17
CA THR A 78 7.04 -3.86 1.02
C THR A 78 8.03 -4.88 1.58
N PRO A 79 8.61 -5.75 0.74
CA PRO A 79 9.49 -6.83 1.18
C PRO A 79 10.84 -6.29 1.67
N GLY A 80 11.37 -6.92 2.72
CA GLY A 80 12.66 -6.59 3.32
C GLY A 80 12.68 -5.29 4.13
N MET A 81 11.55 -4.61 4.30
CA MET A 81 11.47 -3.37 5.10
C MET A 81 11.06 -3.65 6.55
N THR A 82 11.62 -2.88 7.47
CA THR A 82 11.10 -2.69 8.82
C THR A 82 9.89 -1.74 8.81
N VAL A 83 9.18 -1.64 9.94
CA VAL A 83 8.07 -0.69 10.09
C VAL A 83 8.55 0.75 9.93
N ASP A 84 9.72 1.09 10.47
CA ASP A 84 10.29 2.43 10.40
C ASP A 84 10.67 2.82 8.96
N GLU A 85 11.32 1.91 8.23
CA GLU A 85 11.68 2.12 6.81
C GLU A 85 10.42 2.26 5.93
N ALA A 86 9.39 1.47 6.20
CA ALA A 86 8.11 1.59 5.52
C ALA A 86 7.42 2.93 5.84
N TRP A 87 7.47 3.39 7.09
CA TRP A 87 6.97 4.71 7.47
C TRP A 87 7.74 5.86 6.80
N GLU A 88 9.07 5.79 6.75
CA GLU A 88 9.89 6.77 6.03
C GLU A 88 9.45 6.85 4.56
N ARG A 89 9.24 5.70 3.92
CA ARG A 89 8.72 5.64 2.55
C ARG A 89 7.34 6.29 2.41
N MET A 90 6.44 6.03 3.36
CA MET A 90 5.09 6.63 3.36
C MET A 90 5.11 8.13 3.65
N ASN A 91 6.08 8.62 4.43
CA ASN A 91 6.31 10.05 4.63
C ASN A 91 6.80 10.72 3.36
N ASN A 92 7.64 10.05 2.56
CA ASN A 92 8.05 10.53 1.24
C ASN A 92 6.86 10.61 0.27
N VAL A 93 5.97 9.60 0.28
CA VAL A 93 4.70 9.64 -0.48
C VAL A 93 3.85 10.85 -0.09
N GLN A 94 3.61 11.06 1.21
CA GLN A 94 2.84 12.22 1.69
C GLN A 94 3.49 13.55 1.32
N THR A 95 4.83 13.63 1.37
CA THR A 95 5.57 14.84 0.98
C THR A 95 5.43 15.10 -0.52
N ALA A 96 5.55 14.07 -1.35
CA ALA A 96 5.37 14.17 -2.80
C ALA A 96 3.93 14.58 -3.16
N LEU A 97 2.92 14.05 -2.46
CA LEU A 97 1.52 14.44 -2.66
C LEU A 97 1.26 15.90 -2.29
N LYS A 98 1.87 16.42 -1.23
CA LYS A 98 1.78 17.85 -0.87
C LYS A 98 2.42 18.76 -1.91
N ALA A 99 3.43 18.28 -2.63
CA ALA A 99 4.06 18.99 -3.74
C ALA A 99 3.31 18.82 -5.07
N SER A 100 2.33 17.91 -5.15
CA SER A 100 1.52 17.66 -6.35
C SER A 100 0.42 18.72 -6.52
N PRO A 101 0.06 19.09 -7.76
CA PRO A 101 -1.02 20.04 -8.03
C PRO A 101 -2.38 19.68 -7.41
N SER A 102 -2.67 18.38 -7.23
CA SER A 102 -3.96 17.96 -6.67
C SER A 102 -4.05 18.07 -5.16
N THR A 103 -2.93 18.27 -4.46
CA THR A 103 -2.89 18.41 -2.99
C THR A 103 -3.58 17.26 -2.25
N ALA A 104 -3.69 16.08 -2.86
CA ALA A 104 -4.37 14.92 -2.29
C ALA A 104 -3.77 14.57 -0.91
N ALA A 105 -4.62 14.48 0.10
CA ALA A 105 -4.20 14.04 1.43
C ALA A 105 -4.47 12.54 1.58
N VAL A 106 -3.57 11.84 2.27
CA VAL A 106 -3.74 10.41 2.58
C VAL A 106 -3.58 10.16 4.07
N LYS A 107 -4.37 9.22 4.59
CA LYS A 107 -4.17 8.64 5.92
C LYS A 107 -3.46 7.30 5.77
N VAL A 108 -2.42 7.07 6.55
CA VAL A 108 -1.58 5.87 6.41
C VAL A 108 -1.51 5.08 7.71
N GLY A 109 -1.42 3.76 7.60
CA GLY A 109 -1.06 2.84 8.67
C GLY A 109 -0.09 1.79 8.15
N VAL A 110 0.81 1.31 9.01
CA VAL A 110 1.82 0.30 8.65
C VAL A 110 1.79 -0.82 9.68
N ALA A 111 1.84 -2.06 9.21
CA ALA A 111 2.00 -3.25 10.03
C ALA A 111 3.11 -4.14 9.48
N SER A 112 3.84 -4.82 10.36
CA SER A 112 4.77 -5.90 9.99
C SER A 112 4.09 -7.25 10.02
N LEU A 113 4.51 -8.15 9.12
CA LEU A 113 4.15 -9.55 9.11
C LEU A 113 4.59 -10.22 10.42
N ASP A 114 3.66 -10.95 11.03
CA ASP A 114 3.88 -11.83 12.17
C ASP A 114 3.77 -13.30 11.75
N ASP A 115 4.27 -14.22 12.57
CA ASP A 115 4.34 -15.65 12.27
C ASP A 115 2.94 -16.25 12.05
N GLU A 116 1.93 -15.77 12.78
CA GLU A 116 0.55 -16.25 12.69
C GLU A 116 -0.27 -15.56 11.57
N ASP A 117 0.31 -14.57 10.87
CA ASP A 117 -0.48 -13.76 9.96
C ASP A 117 -0.90 -14.51 8.67
N SER A 118 -2.17 -14.35 8.31
CA SER A 118 -2.63 -14.48 6.94
C SER A 118 -2.52 -13.13 6.22
N VAL A 119 -2.73 -13.11 4.90
CA VAL A 119 -2.84 -11.84 4.17
C VAL A 119 -3.96 -10.97 4.75
N ASP A 120 -5.10 -11.56 5.05
CA ASP A 120 -6.27 -10.83 5.57
C ASP A 120 -5.99 -10.24 6.97
N THR A 121 -5.30 -10.97 7.85
CA THR A 121 -4.98 -10.46 9.20
C THR A 121 -3.92 -9.35 9.15
N LEU A 122 -2.92 -9.48 8.27
CA LEU A 122 -1.91 -8.44 8.08
C LEU A 122 -2.50 -7.16 7.47
N MET A 123 -3.36 -7.28 6.45
CA MET A 123 -4.09 -6.15 5.89
C MET A 123 -4.95 -5.46 6.95
N ARG A 124 -5.75 -6.24 7.70
CA ARG A 124 -6.59 -5.72 8.77
C ARG A 124 -5.77 -4.98 9.84
N ARG A 125 -4.59 -5.47 10.21
CA ARG A 125 -3.69 -4.77 11.14
C ARG A 125 -3.19 -3.45 10.57
N ALA A 126 -2.83 -3.40 9.29
CA ALA A 126 -2.44 -2.16 8.64
C ALA A 126 -3.60 -1.14 8.61
N ASP A 127 -4.83 -1.60 8.37
CA ASP A 127 -6.04 -0.77 8.43
C ASP A 127 -6.30 -0.24 9.86
N GLN A 128 -6.20 -1.10 10.88
CA GLN A 128 -6.33 -0.69 12.29
C GLN A 128 -5.26 0.31 12.71
N ALA A 129 -4.03 0.13 12.25
CA ALA A 129 -2.95 1.09 12.47
C ALA A 129 -3.27 2.44 11.82
N ARG A 130 -3.85 2.43 10.61
CA ARG A 130 -4.27 3.64 9.89
C ARG A 130 -5.41 4.34 10.61
N GLU A 131 -6.38 3.61 11.15
CA GLU A 131 -7.48 4.17 11.94
C GLU A 131 -6.96 4.86 13.21
N SER A 132 -5.97 4.24 13.87
CA SER A 132 -5.37 4.73 15.10
C SER A 132 -4.35 5.86 14.91
N ALA A 133 -3.82 6.03 13.70
CA ALA A 133 -2.98 7.17 13.34
C ALA A 133 -3.79 8.48 13.49
N ARG A 134 -3.24 9.44 14.24
CA ARG A 134 -3.88 10.75 14.48
C ARG A 134 -3.60 11.70 13.32
#